data_AF-A0A3A8NKI5-F1
#
_entry.id   AF-A0A3A8NKI5-F1
#
_cell.length_a   1.000
_cell.length_b   1.000
_cell.length_c   1.000
_cell.angle_alpha   90.00
_cell.angle_beta   90.00
_cell.angle_gamma   90.00
#
_symmetry.space_group_name_H-M   'P 1'
#
loop_
_entity.id
_entity.type
_entity.pdbx_description
1 polymer ?
#
loop_
_entity_poly.entity_id
_entity_poly.type
_entity_poly.pdbx_seq_one_letter_code
_entity_poly.pdbx_strand_id
1 'polypeptide(L)'
;MHSSQRLQLPSVKIVFTFIVVLLPLHSRAAPPEAPEVRVARDLLALPEEKLNIGEAALKLGATVDGDTDLAEGLRIVDALATRVQVLVSNRTDADYRIRATNQVLFRVAGYTYDKEDPLGARLDASSLWRLLRTKKGNCVSLPILWYAVAERLGYPVKMVEAPQHFFLRYESGDDRSNIEATSNGAEASDERIVRELSVTPKALKTGAMMRSLTKRELLGALIAETAARQLRDWNIGLGAQLSELALKAYPNSIAAHWNLAIAYNHRASMRNALRTPGEVDVPGGKVQAKEDTRAALAHAEEATRLGAPAPLTRDYWTRVSSIGGTEVGGTRPTPKPFDVASLLRPGGQSIQLTLDAPPALLESARRDPGSCMRICANLCGPSPGNRCANF
;
A
#
# COMPACT_ATOMS: atom_id res chain seq x y z
N MET A 1 -26.25 -86.90 -19.56
CA MET A 1 -25.14 -86.41 -18.72
C MET A 1 -24.53 -85.20 -19.41
N HIS A 2 -24.77 -84.01 -18.86
CA HIS A 2 -24.30 -82.74 -19.40
C HIS A 2 -22.97 -82.33 -18.76
N SER A 3 -22.25 -81.45 -19.48
CA SER A 3 -21.24 -80.49 -18.98
C SER A 3 -19.86 -81.09 -18.66
N SER A 4 -18.72 -80.52 -19.04
CA SER A 4 -18.39 -79.24 -19.68
C SER A 4 -16.92 -79.33 -20.14
N GLN A 5 -16.63 -79.09 -21.42
CA GLN A 5 -15.26 -78.88 -21.88
C GLN A 5 -14.82 -77.47 -21.46
N ARG A 6 -13.83 -77.37 -20.56
CA ARG A 6 -13.16 -76.09 -20.26
C ARG A 6 -12.20 -75.76 -21.41
N LEU A 7 -12.50 -74.71 -22.16
CA LEU A 7 -11.51 -74.05 -23.01
C LEU A 7 -10.42 -73.46 -22.10
N GLN A 8 -9.17 -73.92 -22.27
CA GLN A 8 -7.99 -73.22 -21.77
C GLN A 8 -7.68 -72.06 -22.73
N LEU A 9 -7.89 -70.82 -22.28
CA LEU A 9 -7.39 -69.65 -22.99
C LEU A 9 -5.90 -69.46 -22.66
N PRO A 10 -5.04 -69.15 -23.65
CA PRO A 10 -3.63 -68.92 -23.41
C PRO A 10 -3.42 -67.63 -22.61
N SER A 11 -2.56 -67.70 -21.60
CA SER A 11 -2.22 -66.58 -20.73
C SER A 11 -1.39 -65.54 -21.51
N VAL A 12 -2.02 -64.45 -21.95
CA VAL A 12 -1.31 -63.30 -22.53
C VAL A 12 -0.74 -62.47 -21.37
N LYS A 13 0.58 -62.52 -21.17
CA LYS A 13 1.27 -61.61 -20.25
C LYS A 13 1.45 -60.26 -20.95
N ILE A 14 0.61 -59.29 -20.61
CA ILE A 14 0.77 -57.90 -21.04
C ILE A 14 1.83 -57.25 -20.13
N VAL A 15 3.01 -56.99 -20.68
CA VAL A 15 4.07 -56.23 -20.00
C VAL A 15 3.80 -54.74 -20.23
N PHE A 16 3.41 -54.03 -19.18
CA PHE A 16 3.32 -52.57 -19.21
C PHE A 16 4.72 -51.98 -18.97
N THR A 17 5.40 -51.57 -20.03
CA THR A 17 6.61 -50.76 -19.92
C THR A 17 6.23 -49.32 -19.61
N PHE A 18 6.33 -48.92 -18.34
CA PHE A 18 6.22 -47.51 -17.95
C PHE A 18 7.50 -46.77 -18.36
N ILE A 19 7.46 -46.05 -19.48
CA ILE A 19 8.49 -45.07 -19.81
C ILE A 19 8.25 -43.86 -18.91
N VAL A 20 9.01 -43.75 -17.82
CA VAL A 20 9.06 -42.52 -17.02
C VAL A 20 9.86 -41.49 -17.82
N VAL A 21 9.16 -40.67 -18.60
CA VAL A 21 9.76 -39.48 -19.20
C VAL A 21 9.94 -38.48 -18.07
N LEU A 22 11.16 -38.41 -17.53
CA LEU A 22 11.60 -37.34 -16.63
C LEU A 22 11.63 -36.03 -17.45
N LEU A 23 10.48 -35.38 -17.55
CA LEU A 23 10.45 -33.99 -18.00
C LEU A 23 11.24 -33.16 -16.97
N PRO A 24 12.24 -32.38 -17.38
CA PRO A 24 12.96 -31.52 -16.44
C PRO A 24 11.94 -30.61 -15.76
N LEU A 25 11.88 -30.71 -14.44
CA LEU A 25 11.22 -29.72 -13.58
C LEU A 25 11.89 -28.39 -13.88
N HIS A 26 11.28 -27.60 -14.77
CA HIS A 26 11.68 -26.22 -14.95
C HIS A 26 11.44 -25.56 -13.61
N SER A 27 12.52 -25.23 -12.89
CA SER A 27 12.41 -24.39 -11.71
C SER A 27 11.81 -23.08 -12.19
N ARG A 28 10.53 -22.87 -11.88
CA ARG A 28 9.87 -21.62 -12.18
C ARG A 28 10.59 -20.58 -11.33
N ALA A 29 11.44 -19.77 -11.96
CA ALA A 29 12.10 -18.66 -11.28
C ALA A 29 11.03 -17.87 -10.52
N ALA A 30 11.32 -17.53 -9.26
CA ALA A 30 10.41 -16.71 -8.47
C ALA A 30 10.06 -15.46 -9.28
N PRO A 31 8.79 -15.03 -9.29
CA PRO A 31 8.41 -13.83 -10.03
C PRO A 31 9.29 -12.66 -9.58
N PRO A 32 9.66 -11.77 -10.51
CA PRO A 32 10.50 -10.63 -10.19
C PRO A 32 9.82 -9.78 -9.11
N GLU A 33 10.62 -9.26 -8.20
CA GLU A 33 10.14 -8.41 -7.12
C GLU A 33 9.45 -7.14 -7.65
N ALA A 34 8.33 -6.80 -7.04
CA ALA A 34 7.57 -5.60 -7.35
C ALA A 34 8.46 -4.34 -7.23
N PRO A 35 8.43 -3.42 -8.22
CA PRO A 35 9.25 -2.21 -8.21
C PRO A 35 9.16 -1.40 -6.92
N GLU A 36 7.97 -1.29 -6.33
CA GLU A 36 7.71 -0.61 -5.05
C GLU A 36 8.54 -1.19 -3.91
N VAL A 37 8.58 -2.51 -3.80
CA VAL A 37 9.29 -3.24 -2.74
C VAL A 37 10.81 -3.06 -2.92
N ARG A 38 11.29 -3.15 -4.16
CA ARG A 38 12.70 -2.93 -4.48
C ARG A 38 13.13 -1.51 -4.14
N VAL A 39 12.39 -0.50 -4.63
CA VAL A 39 12.67 0.91 -4.36
C VAL A 39 12.65 1.21 -2.85
N ALA A 40 11.63 0.73 -2.13
CA ALA A 40 11.54 0.91 -0.68
C ALA A 40 12.74 0.27 0.05
N ARG A 41 13.13 -0.95 -0.32
CA ARG A 41 14.29 -1.62 0.26
C ARG A 41 15.59 -0.86 -0.01
N ASP A 42 15.82 -0.46 -1.26
CA ASP A 42 17.04 0.24 -1.66
C ASP A 42 17.18 1.56 -0.90
N LEU A 43 16.09 2.30 -0.72
CA LEU A 43 16.07 3.52 0.09
C LEU A 43 16.34 3.25 1.57
N LEU A 44 15.77 2.18 2.14
CA LEU A 44 15.97 1.81 3.55
C LEU A 44 17.41 1.35 3.85
N ALA A 45 18.10 0.80 2.85
CA ALA A 45 19.49 0.39 2.96
C ALA A 45 20.48 1.56 3.02
N LEU A 46 20.06 2.77 2.64
CA LEU A 46 20.90 3.96 2.72
C LEU A 46 21.16 4.36 4.20
N PRO A 47 22.38 4.82 4.54
CA PRO A 47 22.64 5.57 5.76
C PRO A 47 21.75 6.82 5.82
N GLU A 48 21.36 7.24 7.03
CA GLU A 48 20.38 8.33 7.20
C GLU A 48 20.90 9.68 6.66
N GLU A 49 22.21 9.91 6.74
CA GLU A 49 22.88 11.11 6.25
C GLU A 49 22.84 11.21 4.72
N LYS A 50 22.74 10.06 4.04
CA LYS A 50 22.63 9.98 2.58
C LYS A 50 21.18 9.97 2.10
N LEU A 51 20.22 9.95 3.02
CA LEU A 51 18.81 9.91 2.68
C LEU A 51 18.31 11.33 2.34
N ASN A 52 17.97 11.52 1.07
CA ASN A 52 17.34 12.71 0.53
C ASN A 52 15.83 12.46 0.43
N ILE A 53 15.03 13.13 1.25
CA ILE A 53 13.59 12.82 1.35
C ILE A 53 12.83 13.23 0.09
N GLY A 54 13.22 14.34 -0.54
CA GLY A 54 12.60 14.77 -1.80
C GLY A 54 12.84 13.75 -2.92
N GLU A 55 14.06 13.23 -3.05
CA GLU A 55 14.39 12.18 -4.01
C GLU A 55 13.69 10.85 -3.68
N ALA A 56 13.66 10.46 -2.40
CA ALA A 56 12.95 9.26 -1.96
C ALA A 56 11.45 9.32 -2.29
N ALA A 57 10.81 10.48 -2.06
CA ALA A 57 9.41 10.70 -2.39
C ALA A 57 9.13 10.62 -3.90
N LEU A 58 10.01 11.17 -4.74
CA LEU A 58 9.90 11.04 -6.20
C LEU A 58 10.08 9.58 -6.65
N LYS A 59 11.06 8.86 -6.10
CA LYS A 59 11.30 7.44 -6.43
C LYS A 59 10.14 6.54 -6.02
N LEU A 60 9.58 6.73 -4.83
CA LEU A 60 8.38 6.01 -4.38
C LEU A 60 7.19 6.39 -5.28
N GLY A 61 6.99 7.68 -5.57
CA GLY A 61 5.93 8.17 -6.46
C GLY A 61 6.00 7.57 -7.87
N ALA A 62 7.20 7.42 -8.45
CA ALA A 62 7.40 6.87 -9.79
C ALA A 62 6.86 5.45 -9.99
N THR A 63 6.65 4.72 -8.91
CA THR A 63 6.07 3.36 -8.96
C THR A 63 4.56 3.35 -9.19
N VAL A 64 3.88 4.46 -8.88
CA VAL A 64 2.43 4.64 -9.05
C VAL A 64 2.07 5.74 -10.06
N ASP A 65 3.03 6.60 -10.38
CA ASP A 65 2.93 7.72 -11.31
C ASP A 65 3.97 7.51 -12.42
N GLY A 66 3.58 6.74 -13.45
CA GLY A 66 4.50 6.24 -14.48
C GLY A 66 5.15 7.33 -15.35
N ASP A 67 4.59 8.53 -15.35
CA ASP A 67 5.14 9.70 -16.07
C ASP A 67 6.11 10.52 -15.20
N THR A 68 6.59 9.95 -14.08
CA THR A 68 7.51 10.64 -13.17
C THR A 68 8.86 10.92 -13.84
N ASP A 69 9.17 12.20 -14.01
CA ASP A 69 10.51 12.67 -14.35
C ASP A 69 11.26 13.05 -13.06
N LEU A 70 12.12 12.12 -12.61
CA LEU A 70 12.92 12.30 -11.40
C LEU A 70 13.87 13.51 -11.51
N ALA A 71 14.52 13.69 -12.66
CA ALA A 71 15.53 14.72 -12.85
C ALA A 71 14.88 16.11 -12.85
N GLU A 72 13.77 16.26 -13.58
CA GLU A 72 13.00 17.49 -13.61
C GLU A 72 12.39 17.80 -12.24
N GLY A 73 11.86 16.78 -11.54
CA GLY A 73 11.32 16.95 -10.20
C GLY A 73 12.34 17.54 -9.21
N LEU A 74 13.56 17.00 -9.21
CA LEU A 74 14.66 17.51 -8.39
C LEU A 74 15.07 18.94 -8.80
N ARG A 75 15.16 19.22 -10.11
CA ARG A 75 15.49 20.55 -10.63
C ARG A 75 14.46 21.60 -10.20
N ILE A 76 13.18 21.27 -10.18
CA ILE A 76 12.12 22.17 -9.70
C ILE A 76 12.30 22.46 -8.21
N VAL A 77 12.59 21.44 -7.39
CA VAL A 77 12.85 21.61 -5.95
C VAL A 77 14.06 22.51 -5.71
N ASP A 78 15.16 22.29 -6.43
CA ASP A 78 16.37 23.11 -6.31
C ASP A 78 16.11 24.56 -6.74
N ALA A 79 15.31 24.78 -7.79
CA ALA A 79 14.89 26.11 -8.22
C ALA A 79 14.02 26.82 -7.17
N LEU A 80 13.12 26.10 -6.48
CA LEU A 80 12.32 26.66 -5.39
C LEU A 80 13.22 27.03 -4.19
N ALA A 81 14.13 26.14 -3.80
CA ALA A 81 15.12 26.43 -2.75
C ALA A 81 15.97 27.66 -3.09
N THR A 82 16.46 27.77 -4.32
CA THR A 82 17.19 28.96 -4.81
C THR A 82 16.37 30.25 -4.62
N ARG A 83 15.08 30.23 -4.96
CA ARG A 83 14.20 31.40 -4.79
C ARG A 83 14.00 31.77 -3.33
N VAL A 84 13.85 30.78 -2.44
CA VAL A 84 13.78 31.02 -0.99
C VAL A 84 15.09 31.62 -0.50
N GLN A 85 16.23 31.07 -0.90
CA GLN A 85 17.55 31.57 -0.52
C GLN A 85 17.78 33.03 -0.95
N VAL A 86 17.28 33.43 -2.14
CA VAL A 86 17.32 34.83 -2.58
C VAL A 86 16.50 35.75 -1.68
N LEU A 87 15.30 35.34 -1.26
CA LEU A 87 14.44 36.14 -0.37
C LEU A 87 14.96 36.19 1.08
N VAL A 88 15.56 35.09 1.55
CA VAL A 88 16.13 34.96 2.90
C VAL A 88 17.48 35.66 3.02
N SER A 89 18.29 35.64 1.96
CA SER A 89 19.67 36.13 1.98
C SER A 89 20.43 35.48 3.15
N ASN A 90 21.07 36.27 4.01
CA ASN A 90 21.82 35.79 5.17
C ASN A 90 21.00 35.69 6.47
N ARG A 91 19.67 35.87 6.43
CA ARG A 91 18.84 35.82 7.64
C ARG A 91 18.78 34.43 8.26
N THR A 92 18.82 34.39 9.58
CA THR A 92 18.85 33.15 10.38
C THR A 92 17.62 32.92 11.22
N ASP A 93 16.75 33.92 11.38
CA ASP A 93 15.55 33.79 12.19
C ASP A 93 14.51 32.86 11.55
N ALA A 94 13.98 31.95 12.37
CA ALA A 94 13.07 30.89 11.96
C ALA A 94 11.81 31.44 11.28
N ASP A 95 11.17 32.42 11.92
CA ASP A 95 9.92 33.02 11.50
C ASP A 95 10.00 33.66 10.10
N TYR A 96 11.07 34.40 9.78
CA TYR A 96 11.26 34.91 8.42
C TYR A 96 11.54 33.80 7.41
N ARG A 97 12.37 32.80 7.75
CA ARG A 97 12.64 31.66 6.86
C ARG A 97 11.36 30.90 6.52
N ILE A 98 10.49 30.69 7.50
CA ILE A 98 9.17 30.07 7.32
C ILE A 98 8.31 30.93 6.39
N ARG A 99 8.15 32.23 6.67
CA ARG A 99 7.35 33.13 5.83
C ARG A 99 7.88 33.24 4.40
N ALA A 100 9.20 33.33 4.21
CA ALA A 100 9.82 33.39 2.89
C ALA A 100 9.58 32.09 2.11
N THR A 101 9.70 30.93 2.77
CA THR A 101 9.40 29.63 2.18
C THR A 101 7.92 29.56 1.76
N ASN A 102 7.00 29.94 2.66
CA ASN A 102 5.57 29.95 2.38
C ASN A 102 5.21 30.91 1.23
N GLN A 103 5.85 32.08 1.17
CA GLN A 103 5.67 33.04 0.08
C GLN A 103 6.09 32.42 -1.26
N VAL A 104 7.26 31.78 -1.33
CA VAL A 104 7.74 31.15 -2.57
C VAL A 104 6.82 30.02 -3.00
N LEU A 105 6.48 29.09 -2.09
CA LEU A 105 5.74 27.89 -2.43
C LEU A 105 4.27 28.19 -2.74
N PHE A 106 3.57 28.87 -1.84
CA PHE A 106 2.11 28.97 -1.92
C PHE A 106 1.64 30.23 -2.65
N ARG A 107 2.34 31.36 -2.52
CA ARG A 107 1.91 32.63 -3.14
C ARG A 107 2.50 32.81 -4.53
N VAL A 108 3.79 32.56 -4.69
CA VAL A 108 4.50 32.84 -5.94
C VAL A 108 4.47 31.64 -6.89
N ALA A 109 4.82 30.44 -6.41
CA ALA A 109 4.76 29.24 -7.24
C ALA A 109 3.33 28.72 -7.39
N GLY A 110 2.45 28.98 -6.42
CA GLY A 110 1.02 28.69 -6.50
C GLY A 110 0.66 27.24 -6.18
N TYR A 111 1.47 26.55 -5.38
CA TYR A 111 1.11 25.22 -4.87
C TYR A 111 -0.10 25.32 -3.94
N THR A 112 -1.04 24.39 -4.06
CA THR A 112 -2.29 24.43 -3.32
C THR A 112 -2.83 23.02 -3.03
N TYR A 113 -3.76 22.96 -2.08
CA TYR A 113 -4.46 21.73 -1.75
C TYR A 113 -5.42 21.31 -2.86
N ASP A 114 -5.38 20.05 -3.24
CA ASP A 114 -6.23 19.47 -4.25
C ASP A 114 -7.63 19.22 -3.69
N LYS A 115 -8.55 20.14 -3.98
CA LYS A 115 -9.95 20.04 -3.57
C LYS A 115 -10.78 19.11 -4.45
N GLU A 116 -10.25 18.69 -5.59
CA GLU A 116 -10.94 17.76 -6.50
C GLU A 116 -10.73 16.31 -6.06
N ASP A 117 -9.64 16.03 -5.33
CA ASP A 117 -9.37 14.73 -4.70
C ASP A 117 -8.92 14.88 -3.23
N PRO A 118 -9.78 15.41 -2.34
CA PRO A 118 -9.40 15.74 -0.96
C PRO A 118 -9.07 14.49 -0.12
N LEU A 119 -9.59 13.32 -0.51
CA LEU A 119 -9.33 12.05 0.18
C LEU A 119 -8.21 11.24 -0.47
N GLY A 120 -7.61 11.72 -1.56
CA GLY A 120 -6.54 11.02 -2.27
C GLY A 120 -6.98 9.63 -2.75
N ALA A 121 -8.10 9.58 -3.46
CA ALA A 121 -8.64 8.38 -4.08
C ALA A 121 -7.74 7.86 -5.20
N ARG A 122 -7.01 8.74 -5.89
CA ARG A 122 -6.03 8.31 -6.89
C ARG A 122 -4.77 7.73 -6.24
N LEU A 123 -4.18 6.69 -6.85
CA LEU A 123 -2.90 6.14 -6.42
C LEU A 123 -1.77 7.18 -6.39
N ASP A 124 -1.76 8.08 -7.37
CA ASP A 124 -0.75 9.14 -7.51
C ASP A 124 -1.09 10.42 -6.72
N ALA A 125 -2.17 10.46 -5.93
CA ALA A 125 -2.65 11.69 -5.30
C ALA A 125 -1.61 12.35 -4.38
N SER A 126 -0.72 11.55 -3.79
CA SER A 126 0.38 12.02 -2.93
C SER A 126 1.75 11.99 -3.62
N SER A 127 1.79 11.76 -4.93
CA SER A 127 3.02 11.87 -5.71
C SER A 127 3.57 13.29 -5.62
N LEU A 128 4.84 13.42 -5.23
CA LEU A 128 5.53 14.71 -5.28
C LEU A 128 5.61 15.20 -6.74
N TRP A 129 5.81 14.31 -7.71
CA TRP A 129 5.83 14.67 -9.12
C TRP A 129 4.52 15.26 -9.60
N ARG A 130 3.39 14.63 -9.27
CA ARG A 130 2.06 15.17 -9.58
C ARG A 130 1.87 16.57 -8.99
N LEU A 131 2.27 16.78 -7.73
CA LEU A 131 2.22 18.10 -7.11
C LEU A 131 3.07 19.12 -7.90
N LEU A 132 4.32 18.78 -8.24
CA LEU A 132 5.21 19.68 -8.98
C LEU A 132 4.65 20.06 -10.36
N ARG A 133 4.04 19.11 -11.08
CA ARG A 133 3.47 19.33 -12.42
C ARG A 133 2.14 20.08 -12.40
N THR A 134 1.24 19.71 -11.49
CA THR A 134 -0.15 20.23 -11.46
C THR A 134 -0.34 21.40 -10.51
N LYS A 135 0.63 21.63 -9.62
CA LYS A 135 0.55 22.52 -8.47
C LYS A 135 -0.53 22.16 -7.45
N LYS A 136 -1.18 21.00 -7.58
CA LYS A 136 -2.20 20.49 -6.66
C LYS A 136 -1.69 19.26 -5.91
N GLY A 137 -1.72 19.29 -4.59
CA GLY A 137 -1.28 18.19 -3.73
C GLY A 137 -2.16 18.01 -2.50
N ASN A 138 -1.74 17.16 -1.57
CA ASN A 138 -2.53 16.84 -0.37
C ASN A 138 -1.67 16.90 0.90
N CYS A 139 -2.21 16.38 2.01
CA CYS A 139 -1.55 16.33 3.32
C CYS A 139 -0.25 15.53 3.36
N VAL A 140 0.14 14.84 2.29
CA VAL A 140 1.43 14.17 2.18
C VAL A 140 2.36 14.97 1.25
N SER A 141 1.95 15.25 0.02
CA SER A 141 2.85 15.85 -0.98
C SER A 141 3.21 17.30 -0.68
N LEU A 142 2.28 18.11 -0.15
CA LEU A 142 2.56 19.51 0.20
C LEU A 142 3.61 19.66 1.31
N PRO A 143 3.50 18.98 2.46
CA PRO A 143 4.55 19.07 3.47
C PRO A 143 5.85 18.43 3.00
N ILE A 144 5.82 17.38 2.16
CA ILE A 144 7.04 16.82 1.57
C ILE A 144 7.76 17.83 0.65
N LEU A 145 7.04 18.60 -0.17
CA LEU A 145 7.65 19.66 -0.97
C LEU A 145 8.33 20.71 -0.08
N TRP A 146 7.64 21.14 0.98
CA TRP A 146 8.19 22.09 1.94
C TRP A 146 9.46 21.52 2.60
N TYR A 147 9.41 20.27 3.07
CA TYR A 147 10.53 19.58 3.69
C TYR A 147 11.73 19.46 2.72
N ALA A 148 11.48 19.09 1.46
CA ALA A 148 12.53 18.94 0.45
C ALA A 148 13.25 20.27 0.19
N VAL A 149 12.52 21.39 0.14
CA VAL A 149 13.11 22.72 0.02
C VAL A 149 13.92 23.09 1.27
N ALA A 150 13.37 22.85 2.46
CA ALA A 150 14.05 23.10 3.73
C ALA A 150 15.34 22.28 3.88
N GLU A 151 15.33 21.02 3.43
CA GLU A 151 16.48 20.13 3.42
C GLU A 151 17.61 20.69 2.54
N ARG A 152 17.30 21.24 1.35
CA ARG A 152 18.30 21.90 0.47
C ARG A 152 18.94 23.12 1.12
N LEU A 153 18.19 23.81 1.96
CA LEU A 153 18.63 25.04 2.63
C LEU A 153 19.28 24.78 4.01
N GLY A 154 19.35 23.52 4.44
CA GLY A 154 19.88 23.15 5.75
C GLY A 154 19.04 23.67 6.91
N TYR A 155 17.74 23.92 6.70
CA TYR A 155 16.86 24.37 7.77
C TYR A 155 16.57 23.23 8.74
N PRO A 156 16.52 23.48 10.06
CA PRO A 156 16.31 22.46 11.07
C PRO A 156 14.83 22.12 11.18
N VAL A 157 14.29 21.51 10.13
CA VAL A 157 12.87 21.15 10.04
C VAL A 157 12.70 19.64 10.13
N LYS A 158 11.68 19.23 10.88
CA LYS A 158 11.25 17.85 11.05
C LYS A 158 9.85 17.67 10.51
N MET A 159 9.57 16.48 10.00
CA MET A 159 8.20 16.07 9.75
C MET A 159 7.58 15.58 11.06
N VAL A 160 6.30 15.84 11.26
CA VAL A 160 5.52 15.33 12.38
C VAL A 160 4.27 14.63 11.83
N GLU A 161 4.01 13.44 12.33
CA GLU A 161 2.80 12.67 12.00
C GLU A 161 1.71 12.94 13.03
N ALA A 162 0.50 13.16 12.54
CA ALA A 162 -0.74 13.18 13.29
C ALA A 162 -1.75 12.22 12.60
N PRO A 163 -2.91 11.90 13.21
CA PRO A 163 -3.87 10.98 12.62
C PRO A 163 -4.22 11.35 11.17
N GLN A 164 -3.79 10.49 10.24
CA GLN A 164 -3.99 10.63 8.78
C GLN A 164 -3.48 11.96 8.20
N HIS A 165 -2.45 12.56 8.80
CA HIS A 165 -1.99 13.89 8.43
C HIS A 165 -0.50 14.10 8.75
N PHE A 166 0.20 14.84 7.89
CA PHE A 166 1.55 15.33 8.16
C PHE A 166 1.57 16.84 8.23
N PHE A 167 2.38 17.36 9.16
CA PHE A 167 2.75 18.76 9.22
C PHE A 167 4.24 18.87 9.51
N LEU A 168 4.80 20.07 9.39
CA LEU A 168 6.22 20.28 9.66
C LEU A 168 6.42 21.00 10.98
N ARG A 169 7.58 20.80 11.58
CA ARG A 169 8.02 21.55 12.76
C ARG A 169 9.42 22.10 12.51
N TYR A 170 9.55 23.42 12.58
CA TYR A 170 10.84 24.09 12.61
C TYR A 170 11.35 24.04 14.05
N GLU A 171 12.57 23.53 14.27
CA GLU A 171 13.16 23.35 15.59
C GLU A 171 14.53 24.02 15.64
N SER A 172 14.66 25.15 16.33
CA SER A 172 15.93 25.88 16.43
C SER A 172 16.23 26.25 17.87
N GLY A 173 17.08 25.46 18.51
CA GLY A 173 17.29 25.57 19.96
C GLY A 173 15.99 25.20 20.69
N ASP A 174 15.52 26.10 21.55
CA ASP A 174 14.26 25.92 22.30
C ASP A 174 13.03 26.38 21.49
N ASP A 175 13.21 27.08 20.38
CA ASP A 175 12.12 27.56 19.54
C ASP A 175 11.54 26.43 18.68
N ARG A 176 10.22 26.28 18.75
CA ARG A 176 9.44 25.33 17.95
C ARG A 176 8.24 26.01 17.30
N SER A 177 8.17 25.91 15.98
CA SER A 177 7.03 26.43 15.21
C SER A 177 6.51 25.37 14.26
N ASN A 178 5.24 25.02 14.40
CA ASN A 178 4.57 24.10 13.49
C ASN A 178 4.11 24.82 12.23
N ILE A 179 4.15 24.14 11.10
CA ILE A 179 3.84 24.66 9.78
C ILE A 179 2.83 23.72 9.12
N GLU A 180 1.61 24.22 8.92
CA GLU A 180 0.52 23.49 8.27
C GLU A 180 0.53 23.75 6.76
N ALA A 181 1.21 22.89 6.01
CA ALA A 181 1.40 23.04 4.57
C ALA A 181 0.08 22.97 3.77
N THR A 182 -0.95 22.29 4.28
CA THR A 182 -2.28 22.26 3.63
C THR A 182 -3.08 23.55 3.82
N SER A 183 -2.64 24.42 4.74
CA SER A 183 -3.17 25.76 4.97
C SER A 183 -2.16 26.84 4.57
N ASN A 184 -1.43 26.62 3.47
CA ASN A 184 -0.42 27.54 2.93
C ASN A 184 0.72 27.87 3.92
N GLY A 185 1.07 26.91 4.78
CA GLY A 185 2.14 27.04 5.77
C GLY A 185 1.76 27.87 6.99
N ALA A 186 0.46 27.99 7.28
CA ALA A 186 -0.02 28.66 8.49
C ALA A 186 0.55 27.99 9.75
N GLU A 187 0.77 28.79 10.79
CA GLU A 187 1.16 28.27 12.09
C GLU A 187 -0.02 27.54 12.75
N ALA A 188 0.25 26.39 13.37
CA ALA A 188 -0.75 25.59 14.04
C ALA A 188 -0.21 25.05 15.38
N SER A 189 -0.68 25.55 16.52
CA SER A 189 -0.20 25.08 17.82
C SER A 189 -0.48 23.58 18.03
N ASP A 190 0.30 22.94 18.91
CA ASP A 190 0.09 21.52 19.24
C ASP A 190 -1.33 21.29 19.78
N GLU A 191 -1.87 22.19 20.61
CA GLU A 191 -3.22 22.10 21.15
C GLU A 191 -4.28 22.16 20.04
N ARG A 192 -4.05 23.00 19.02
CA ARG A 192 -4.92 23.08 17.85
C ARG A 192 -4.90 21.75 17.09
N ILE A 193 -3.71 21.22 16.78
CA ILE A 193 -3.57 19.98 16.02
C ILE A 193 -4.17 18.80 16.80
N VAL A 194 -3.89 18.69 18.10
CA VAL A 194 -4.44 17.66 18.98
C VAL A 194 -5.97 17.67 18.96
N ARG A 195 -6.56 18.86 19.07
CA ARG A 195 -8.03 19.02 19.05
C ARG A 195 -8.63 18.73 17.68
N GLU A 196 -8.08 19.31 16.62
CA GLU A 196 -8.66 19.24 15.26
C GLU A 196 -8.53 17.84 14.64
N LEU A 197 -7.42 17.14 14.91
CA LEU A 197 -7.17 15.80 14.39
C LEU A 197 -7.51 14.69 15.39
N SER A 198 -8.14 15.03 16.52
CA SER A 198 -8.54 14.08 17.56
C SER A 198 -7.40 13.16 18.00
N VAL A 199 -6.21 13.73 18.22
CA VAL A 199 -5.03 12.97 18.64
C VAL A 199 -5.31 12.36 20.01
N THR A 200 -5.22 11.03 20.11
CA THR A 200 -5.54 10.35 21.37
C THR A 200 -4.45 10.62 22.42
N PRO A 201 -4.81 10.72 23.72
CA PRO A 201 -3.81 10.83 24.79
C PRO A 201 -2.80 9.67 24.79
N LYS A 202 -3.22 8.50 24.30
CA LYS A 202 -2.37 7.32 24.17
C LYS A 202 -1.33 7.48 23.06
N ALA A 203 -1.71 8.06 21.92
CA ALA A 203 -0.78 8.37 20.82
C ALA A 203 0.26 9.42 21.24
N LEU A 204 -0.14 10.41 22.04
CA LEU A 204 0.78 11.37 22.66
C LEU A 204 1.74 10.68 23.64
N LYS A 205 1.21 9.91 24.59
CA LYS A 205 2.01 9.25 25.65
C LYS A 205 3.02 8.25 25.10
N THR A 206 2.67 7.51 24.05
CA THR A 206 3.57 6.52 23.44
C THR A 206 4.57 7.14 22.47
N GLY A 207 4.40 8.43 22.13
CA GLY A 207 5.19 9.08 21.08
C GLY A 207 4.93 8.48 19.69
N ALA A 208 3.79 7.83 19.47
CA ALA A 208 3.42 7.32 18.16
C ALA A 208 3.02 8.44 17.20
N MET A 209 2.56 9.59 17.72
CA MET A 209 2.15 10.78 16.97
C MET A 209 2.69 12.05 17.66
N MET A 210 2.62 13.19 16.96
CA MET A 210 2.95 14.55 17.45
C MET A 210 4.41 14.81 17.81
N ARG A 211 5.30 13.83 17.61
CA ARG A 211 6.75 14.01 17.74
C ARG A 211 7.42 14.19 16.39
N SER A 212 8.56 14.87 16.43
CA SER A 212 9.46 14.99 15.29
C SER A 212 10.02 13.64 14.87
N LEU A 213 9.88 13.32 13.59
CA LEU A 213 10.39 12.09 12.99
C LEU A 213 11.87 12.24 12.59
N THR A 214 12.64 11.17 12.70
CA THR A 214 13.93 11.05 12.00
C THR A 214 13.69 10.92 10.49
N LYS A 215 14.73 11.09 9.66
CA LYS A 215 14.56 10.88 8.20
C LYS A 215 14.22 9.43 7.90
N ARG A 216 14.79 8.49 8.68
CA ARG A 216 14.49 7.06 8.57
C ARG A 216 13.04 6.76 8.89
N GLU A 217 12.51 7.36 9.96
CA GLU A 217 11.10 7.18 10.33
C GLU A 217 10.17 7.83 9.32
N LEU A 218 10.50 9.02 8.82
CA LEU A 218 9.76 9.68 7.74
C LEU A 218 9.71 8.82 6.48
N LEU A 219 10.82 8.21 6.07
CA LEU A 219 10.83 7.25 4.97
C LEU A 219 9.90 6.06 5.26
N GLY A 220 9.95 5.51 6.48
CA GLY A 220 9.02 4.46 6.92
C GLY A 220 7.55 4.89 6.78
N ALA A 221 7.23 6.10 7.20
CA ALA A 221 5.89 6.67 7.09
C ALA A 221 5.45 6.84 5.62
N LEU A 222 6.33 7.30 4.72
CA LEU A 222 6.05 7.40 3.28
C LEU A 222 5.84 6.03 2.61
N ILE A 223 6.58 5.01 3.05
CA ILE A 223 6.38 3.63 2.60
C ILE A 223 5.01 3.11 3.09
N ALA A 224 4.64 3.39 4.34
CA ALA A 224 3.33 3.03 4.89
C ALA A 224 2.17 3.73 4.16
N GLU A 225 2.35 4.99 3.79
CA GLU A 225 1.41 5.75 2.95
C GLU A 225 1.24 5.13 1.57
N THR A 226 2.36 4.72 0.95
CA THR A 226 2.34 4.01 -0.33
C THR A 226 1.63 2.65 -0.19
N ALA A 227 1.91 1.92 0.89
CA ALA A 227 1.22 0.67 1.21
C ALA A 227 -0.31 0.86 1.38
N ALA A 228 -0.73 1.94 2.05
CA ALA A 228 -2.14 2.23 2.25
C ALA A 228 -2.86 2.51 0.93
N ARG A 229 -2.21 3.18 -0.03
CA ARG A 229 -2.74 3.38 -1.40
C ARG A 229 -2.86 2.06 -2.15
N GLN A 230 -1.83 1.23 -2.09
CA GLN A 230 -1.86 -0.11 -2.68
C GLN A 230 -2.98 -0.97 -2.08
N LEU A 231 -3.26 -0.86 -0.77
CA LEU A 231 -4.38 -1.55 -0.14
C LEU A 231 -5.75 -1.04 -0.61
N ARG A 232 -5.90 0.27 -0.86
CA ARG A 232 -7.15 0.84 -1.40
C ARG A 232 -7.43 0.38 -2.83
N ASP A 233 -6.39 0.22 -3.62
CA ASP A 233 -6.44 -0.38 -4.96
C ASP A 233 -6.35 -1.91 -4.92
N TRP A 234 -6.50 -2.45 -3.72
CA TRP A 234 -6.60 -3.87 -3.43
C TRP A 234 -5.38 -4.72 -3.83
N ASN A 235 -4.22 -4.13 -4.00
CA ASN A 235 -2.95 -4.84 -4.08
C ASN A 235 -2.52 -5.32 -2.69
N ILE A 236 -3.32 -6.21 -2.08
CA ILE A 236 -3.22 -6.61 -0.66
C ILE A 236 -1.84 -7.16 -0.30
N GLY A 237 -1.31 -8.06 -1.13
CA GLY A 237 0.01 -8.66 -0.89
C GLY A 237 1.16 -7.67 -1.00
N LEU A 238 1.03 -6.66 -1.87
CA LEU A 238 2.01 -5.60 -2.02
C LEU A 238 1.95 -4.62 -0.83
N GLY A 239 0.74 -4.22 -0.44
CA GLY A 239 0.51 -3.38 0.73
C GLY A 239 1.06 -4.02 2.02
N ALA A 240 0.92 -5.34 2.18
CA ALA A 240 1.54 -6.06 3.30
C ALA A 240 3.07 -5.96 3.27
N GLN A 241 3.71 -6.32 2.15
CA GLN A 241 5.18 -6.28 2.02
C GLN A 241 5.76 -4.89 2.27
N LEU A 242 5.13 -3.84 1.73
CA LEU A 242 5.55 -2.47 1.97
C LEU A 242 5.37 -2.07 3.44
N SER A 243 4.29 -2.50 4.09
CA SER A 243 4.05 -2.20 5.51
C SER A 243 5.05 -2.92 6.42
N GLU A 244 5.46 -4.15 6.08
CA GLU A 244 6.55 -4.84 6.78
C GLU A 244 7.88 -4.08 6.64
N LEU A 245 8.19 -3.54 5.46
CA LEU A 245 9.36 -2.70 5.25
C LEU A 245 9.26 -1.39 6.03
N ALA A 246 8.09 -0.75 6.06
CA ALA A 246 7.84 0.46 6.82
C ALA A 246 8.14 0.27 8.31
N LEU A 247 7.70 -0.85 8.91
CA LEU A 247 7.96 -1.16 10.32
C LEU A 247 9.42 -1.42 10.65
N LYS A 248 10.28 -1.76 9.68
CA LYS A 248 11.74 -1.83 9.90
C LYS A 248 12.35 -0.46 10.13
N ALA A 249 11.80 0.58 9.50
CA ALA A 249 12.25 1.96 9.65
C ALA A 249 11.54 2.70 10.78
N TYR A 250 10.25 2.40 10.97
CA TYR A 250 9.38 3.08 11.92
C TYR A 250 8.48 2.07 12.66
N PRO A 251 9.03 1.37 13.68
CA PRO A 251 8.29 0.33 14.40
C PRO A 251 7.00 0.81 15.09
N ASN A 252 6.94 2.09 15.47
CA ASN A 252 5.77 2.68 16.12
C ASN A 252 4.78 3.33 15.13
N SER A 253 4.87 3.02 13.83
CA SER A 253 3.94 3.54 12.83
C SER A 253 2.56 2.91 12.99
N ILE A 254 1.60 3.70 13.47
CA ILE A 254 0.20 3.28 13.57
C ILE A 254 -0.34 2.86 12.19
N ALA A 255 -0.04 3.64 11.14
CA ALA A 255 -0.48 3.38 9.78
C ALA A 255 0.03 2.02 9.26
N ALA A 256 1.31 1.69 9.45
CA ALA A 256 1.87 0.43 8.98
C ALA A 256 1.30 -0.78 9.74
N HIS A 257 1.13 -0.68 11.05
CA HIS A 257 0.43 -1.72 11.83
C HIS A 257 -1.01 -1.91 11.34
N TRP A 258 -1.73 -0.81 11.11
CA TRP A 258 -3.11 -0.88 10.62
C TRP A 258 -3.22 -1.51 9.23
N ASN A 259 -2.32 -1.13 8.32
CA ASN A 259 -2.22 -1.71 6.99
C ASN A 259 -2.00 -3.23 7.03
N LEU A 260 -1.11 -3.72 7.91
CA LEU A 260 -0.88 -5.16 8.10
C LEU A 260 -2.09 -5.86 8.70
N ALA A 261 -2.76 -5.24 9.67
CA ALA A 261 -4.00 -5.76 10.24
C ALA A 261 -5.07 -5.98 9.15
N ILE A 262 -5.28 -4.98 8.28
CA ILE A 262 -6.19 -5.06 7.13
C ILE A 262 -5.73 -6.15 6.17
N ALA A 263 -4.46 -6.14 5.77
CA ALA A 263 -3.95 -7.02 4.73
C ALA A 263 -4.02 -8.50 5.15
N TYR A 264 -3.62 -8.83 6.37
CA TYR A 264 -3.69 -10.18 6.91
C TYR A 264 -5.12 -10.62 7.18
N ASN A 265 -6.00 -9.72 7.62
CA ASN A 265 -7.41 -10.06 7.72
C ASN A 265 -7.99 -10.42 6.35
N HIS A 266 -7.73 -9.64 5.30
CA HIS A 266 -8.15 -9.99 3.93
C HIS A 266 -7.57 -11.32 3.47
N ARG A 267 -6.27 -11.57 3.72
CA ARG A 267 -5.61 -12.82 3.32
C ARG A 267 -6.22 -14.05 4.02
N ALA A 268 -6.48 -13.97 5.33
CA ALA A 268 -7.19 -15.01 6.07
C ALA A 268 -8.58 -15.29 5.50
N SER A 269 -9.26 -14.22 5.13
CA SER A 269 -10.65 -14.25 4.66
C SER A 269 -10.79 -14.88 3.30
N MET A 270 -9.89 -14.54 2.38
CA MET A 270 -9.82 -15.18 1.07
C MET A 270 -9.52 -16.68 1.21
N ARG A 271 -8.60 -17.05 2.11
CA ARG A 271 -8.27 -18.45 2.40
C ARG A 271 -9.44 -19.24 3.02
N ASN A 272 -10.30 -18.57 3.80
CA ASN A 272 -11.49 -19.19 4.41
C ASN A 272 -12.72 -19.22 3.49
N ALA A 273 -12.86 -18.25 2.57
CA ALA A 273 -14.03 -18.08 1.71
C ALA A 273 -13.93 -18.86 0.38
N LEU A 274 -12.72 -19.20 -0.08
CA LEU A 274 -12.52 -20.02 -1.28
C LEU A 274 -12.71 -21.51 -0.93
N ARG A 275 -13.88 -22.06 -1.24
CA ARG A 275 -14.09 -23.51 -1.35
C ARG A 275 -14.53 -23.84 -2.76
N THR A 276 -13.71 -24.58 -3.50
CA THR A 276 -14.14 -25.15 -4.78
C THR A 276 -15.02 -26.38 -4.49
N PRO A 277 -16.23 -26.52 -5.08
CA PRO A 277 -16.99 -27.76 -4.96
C PRO A 277 -16.15 -28.94 -5.47
N GLY A 278 -15.87 -29.92 -4.59
CA GLY A 278 -15.02 -31.08 -4.89
C GLY A 278 -13.55 -30.95 -4.45
N GLU A 279 -13.12 -29.82 -3.88
CA GLU A 279 -11.78 -29.68 -3.32
C GLU A 279 -11.69 -30.42 -1.97
N VAL A 280 -10.76 -31.38 -1.89
CA VAL A 280 -10.38 -32.01 -0.62
C VAL A 280 -9.58 -30.96 0.17
N ASP A 281 -9.80 -30.85 1.49
CA ASP A 281 -9.05 -29.93 2.37
C ASP A 281 -7.55 -29.97 2.01
N VAL A 282 -6.98 -28.87 1.50
CA VAL A 282 -5.52 -28.77 1.34
C VAL A 282 -4.92 -28.83 2.74
N PRO A 283 -4.09 -29.83 3.07
CA PRO A 283 -3.45 -29.89 4.38
C PRO A 283 -2.65 -28.60 4.61
N GLY A 284 -3.01 -27.83 5.64
CA GLY A 284 -2.34 -26.57 5.99
C GLY A 284 -3.10 -25.28 5.62
N GLY A 285 -4.09 -25.30 4.73
CA GLY A 285 -4.84 -24.07 4.35
C GLY A 285 -5.57 -23.41 5.53
N LYS A 286 -6.21 -24.22 6.38
CA LYS A 286 -6.83 -23.77 7.65
C LYS A 286 -5.80 -23.30 8.69
N VAL A 287 -4.59 -23.85 8.65
CA VAL A 287 -3.50 -23.44 9.57
C VAL A 287 -3.01 -22.05 9.16
N GLN A 288 -2.74 -21.85 7.87
CA GLN A 288 -2.28 -20.57 7.35
C GLN A 288 -3.32 -19.45 7.51
N ALA A 289 -4.61 -19.77 7.34
CA ALA A 289 -5.68 -18.79 7.61
C ALA A 289 -5.73 -18.39 9.10
N LYS A 290 -5.51 -19.32 10.03
CA LYS A 290 -5.42 -19.02 11.47
C LYS A 290 -4.20 -18.17 11.81
N GLU A 291 -3.06 -18.44 11.18
CA GLU A 291 -1.83 -17.64 11.34
C GLU A 291 -2.05 -16.20 10.88
N ASP A 292 -2.67 -16.01 9.72
CA ASP A 292 -3.02 -14.68 9.23
C ASP A 292 -3.98 -13.95 10.16
N THR A 293 -5.03 -14.63 10.67
CA THR A 293 -5.95 -14.03 11.62
C THR A 293 -5.22 -13.60 12.91
N ARG A 294 -4.31 -14.44 13.41
CA ARG A 294 -3.51 -14.10 14.59
C ARG A 294 -2.59 -12.90 14.32
N ALA A 295 -1.92 -12.88 13.17
CA ALA A 295 -1.07 -11.75 12.77
C ALA A 295 -1.88 -10.46 12.61
N ALA A 296 -3.07 -10.54 11.99
CA ALA A 296 -3.97 -9.41 11.85
C ALA A 296 -4.37 -8.82 13.21
N LEU A 297 -4.75 -9.68 14.16
CA LEU A 297 -5.11 -9.26 15.51
C LEU A 297 -3.92 -8.64 16.24
N ALA A 298 -2.74 -9.26 16.18
CA ALA A 298 -1.54 -8.74 16.84
C ALA A 298 -1.18 -7.33 16.34
N HIS A 299 -1.25 -7.08 15.03
CA HIS A 299 -0.99 -5.74 14.49
C HIS A 299 -2.08 -4.73 14.87
N ALA A 300 -3.34 -5.13 14.97
CA ALA A 300 -4.43 -4.27 15.40
C ALA A 300 -4.36 -3.90 16.88
N GLU A 301 -4.01 -4.87 17.72
CA GLU A 301 -3.73 -4.66 19.14
C GLU A 301 -2.56 -3.70 19.32
N GLU A 302 -1.52 -3.86 18.50
CA GLU A 302 -0.35 -2.97 18.54
C GLU A 302 -0.68 -1.55 18.06
N ALA A 303 -1.42 -1.39 16.97
CA ALA A 303 -1.93 -0.07 16.55
C ALA A 303 -2.77 0.58 17.67
N THR A 304 -3.63 -0.21 18.31
CA THR A 304 -4.45 0.22 19.46
C THR A 304 -3.59 0.56 20.67
N ARG A 305 -2.50 -0.19 20.93
CA ARG A 305 -1.49 0.08 21.97
C ARG A 305 -0.80 1.42 21.72
N LEU A 306 -0.50 1.73 20.48
CA LEU A 306 0.10 2.98 20.02
C LEU A 306 -0.90 4.15 20.00
N GLY A 307 -2.21 3.91 20.11
CA GLY A 307 -3.22 4.96 20.25
C GLY A 307 -4.16 5.13 19.07
N ALA A 308 -4.17 4.19 18.12
CA ALA A 308 -5.27 4.06 17.18
C ALA A 308 -6.59 3.77 17.93
N PRO A 309 -7.74 4.18 17.39
CA PRO A 309 -9.02 3.70 17.90
C PRO A 309 -9.06 2.17 17.81
N ALA A 310 -9.75 1.55 18.76
CA ALA A 310 -10.02 0.12 18.65
C ALA A 310 -10.77 -0.14 17.34
N PRO A 311 -10.43 -1.20 16.60
CA PRO A 311 -11.11 -1.53 15.36
C PRO A 311 -12.61 -1.71 15.58
N LEU A 312 -13.41 -1.11 14.68
CA LEU A 312 -14.85 -1.29 14.70
C LEU A 312 -15.21 -2.63 14.07
N THR A 313 -16.37 -3.15 14.48
CA THR A 313 -16.98 -4.37 13.89
C THR A 313 -17.07 -4.32 12.37
N ARG A 314 -17.34 -3.13 11.82
CA ARG A 314 -17.45 -2.86 10.37
C ARG A 314 -16.11 -2.76 9.65
N ASP A 315 -15.00 -2.54 10.37
CA ASP A 315 -13.67 -2.38 9.78
C ASP A 315 -13.05 -3.76 9.45
N TYR A 316 -13.55 -4.83 10.10
CA TYR A 316 -13.23 -6.21 9.79
C TYR A 316 -14.36 -6.88 9.01
N TRP A 317 -14.14 -7.05 7.71
CA TRP A 317 -15.13 -7.65 6.79
C TRP A 317 -15.38 -9.15 7.01
N THR A 318 -14.71 -9.77 7.97
CA THR A 318 -14.65 -11.23 8.10
C THR A 318 -14.01 -11.65 9.44
N ARG A 319 -14.85 -12.13 10.36
CA ARG A 319 -14.55 -13.06 11.47
C ARG A 319 -13.12 -13.03 12.07
N VAL A 320 -12.75 -11.92 12.73
CA VAL A 320 -11.82 -12.00 13.88
C VAL A 320 -12.54 -12.57 15.12
N SER A 321 -13.87 -12.69 15.06
CA SER A 321 -14.78 -13.05 16.16
C SER A 321 -14.73 -14.49 16.66
N SER A 322 -13.86 -15.37 16.16
CA SER A 322 -13.84 -16.79 16.57
C SER A 322 -12.54 -17.29 17.19
N ILE A 323 -11.61 -16.40 17.56
CA ILE A 323 -10.41 -16.78 18.32
C ILE A 323 -10.23 -15.80 19.49
N GLY A 324 -10.89 -16.12 20.61
CA GLY A 324 -10.56 -15.56 21.92
C GLY A 324 -11.14 -14.18 22.24
N GLY A 325 -12.40 -14.15 22.70
CA GLY A 325 -12.83 -13.19 23.73
C GLY A 325 -13.23 -11.77 23.31
N THR A 326 -13.22 -11.40 22.03
CA THR A 326 -13.83 -10.12 21.59
C THR A 326 -15.06 -10.40 20.72
N GLU A 327 -16.24 -10.37 21.36
CA GLU A 327 -17.52 -10.36 20.65
C GLU A 327 -17.66 -9.03 19.92
N VAL A 328 -17.44 -9.07 18.61
CA VAL A 328 -17.54 -7.90 17.74
C VAL A 328 -18.59 -8.26 16.67
N GLY A 329 -19.86 -8.07 17.04
CA GLY A 329 -21.03 -8.37 16.22
C GLY A 329 -21.38 -7.26 15.23
N GLY A 330 -21.55 -7.60 13.95
CA GLY A 330 -22.05 -6.71 12.91
C GLY A 330 -22.56 -7.49 11.70
N THR A 331 -23.68 -7.05 11.12
CA THR A 331 -24.32 -7.64 9.93
C THR A 331 -23.69 -7.14 8.63
N ARG A 332 -23.56 -8.05 7.65
CA ARG A 332 -22.96 -7.82 6.32
C ARG A 332 -23.78 -6.80 5.50
N PRO A 333 -23.18 -5.75 4.90
CA PRO A 333 -23.89 -4.91 3.94
C PRO A 333 -24.01 -5.60 2.57
N THR A 334 -25.11 -5.29 1.89
CA THR A 334 -25.46 -5.80 0.56
C THR A 334 -24.57 -5.18 -0.52
N PRO A 335 -23.98 -5.96 -1.45
CA PRO A 335 -23.18 -5.40 -2.54
C PRO A 335 -24.03 -4.50 -3.46
N LYS A 336 -23.50 -3.34 -3.88
CA LYS A 336 -24.07 -2.55 -4.98
C LYS A 336 -23.65 -3.18 -6.33
N PRO A 337 -24.53 -3.26 -7.35
CA PRO A 337 -24.17 -3.73 -8.68
C PRO A 337 -23.21 -2.76 -9.40
N PHE A 338 -22.32 -3.29 -10.24
CA PHE A 338 -21.40 -2.52 -11.07
C PHE A 338 -21.87 -2.44 -12.53
N ASP A 339 -21.67 -1.29 -13.17
CA ASP A 339 -22.00 -1.06 -14.58
C ASP A 339 -20.81 -1.38 -15.52
N VAL A 340 -20.98 -2.46 -16.28
CA VAL A 340 -20.01 -3.01 -17.23
C VAL A 340 -19.80 -2.13 -18.48
N ALA A 341 -20.67 -1.15 -18.75
CA ALA A 341 -20.56 -0.28 -19.93
C ALA A 341 -19.28 0.59 -19.94
N SER A 342 -18.64 0.77 -18.78
CA SER A 342 -17.45 1.61 -18.61
C SER A 342 -16.12 0.99 -19.10
N LEU A 343 -16.12 -0.29 -19.52
CA LEU A 343 -14.90 -1.05 -19.86
C LEU A 343 -14.58 -1.13 -21.36
N LEU A 344 -15.41 -0.59 -22.25
CA LEU A 344 -15.17 -0.58 -23.69
C LEU A 344 -14.53 0.75 -24.13
N ARG A 345 -13.45 0.70 -24.93
CA ARG A 345 -13.02 1.88 -25.70
C ARG A 345 -14.15 2.29 -26.67
N PRO A 346 -14.26 3.57 -27.05
CA PRO A 346 -15.20 3.98 -28.09
C PRO A 346 -14.97 3.14 -29.35
N GLY A 347 -15.95 2.32 -29.74
CA GLY A 347 -15.87 1.44 -30.92
C GLY A 347 -15.91 -0.07 -30.66
N GLY A 348 -15.92 -0.55 -29.40
CA GLY A 348 -16.40 -1.91 -29.07
C GLY A 348 -15.57 -3.11 -29.55
N GLN A 349 -14.28 -2.94 -29.90
CA GLN A 349 -13.43 -4.10 -30.25
C GLN A 349 -12.92 -4.84 -29.01
N SER A 350 -13.07 -6.18 -29.03
CA SER A 350 -12.61 -7.12 -28.01
C SER A 350 -11.09 -7.35 -28.07
N ILE A 351 -10.44 -7.38 -26.91
CA ILE A 351 -9.02 -7.70 -26.76
C ILE A 351 -8.88 -9.23 -26.60
N GLN A 352 -8.01 -9.87 -27.40
CA GLN A 352 -7.67 -11.29 -27.23
C GLN A 352 -6.36 -11.46 -26.46
N LEU A 353 -6.38 -12.37 -25.47
CA LEU A 353 -5.21 -12.84 -24.74
C LEU A 353 -5.12 -14.37 -24.88
N THR A 354 -3.93 -14.90 -25.11
CA THR A 354 -3.69 -16.35 -25.20
C THR A 354 -2.97 -16.83 -23.94
N LEU A 355 -3.46 -17.91 -23.32
CA LEU A 355 -2.95 -18.45 -22.06
C LEU A 355 -2.64 -19.94 -22.21
N ASP A 356 -1.41 -20.34 -21.86
CA ASP A 356 -1.03 -21.75 -21.73
C ASP A 356 -1.49 -22.30 -20.38
N ALA A 357 -2.44 -23.24 -20.40
CA ALA A 357 -3.00 -23.88 -19.21
C ALA A 357 -2.97 -25.42 -19.32
N PRO A 358 -2.80 -26.15 -18.20
CA PRO A 358 -2.80 -27.62 -18.21
C PRO A 358 -4.09 -28.19 -18.81
N PRO A 359 -4.04 -29.30 -19.58
CA PRO A 359 -5.21 -29.86 -20.27
C PRO A 359 -6.42 -30.14 -19.35
N ALA A 360 -6.17 -30.61 -18.13
CA ALA A 360 -7.22 -30.88 -17.14
C ALA A 360 -7.98 -29.60 -16.70
N LEU A 361 -7.29 -28.45 -16.70
CA LEU A 361 -7.87 -27.15 -16.36
C LEU A 361 -8.79 -26.66 -17.48
N LEU A 362 -8.33 -26.81 -18.74
CA LEU A 362 -9.09 -26.48 -19.95
C LEU A 362 -10.33 -27.36 -20.12
N GLU A 363 -10.24 -28.62 -19.72
CA GLU A 363 -11.35 -29.56 -19.84
C GLU A 363 -12.44 -29.32 -18.79
N SER A 364 -12.08 -28.84 -17.60
CA SER A 364 -13.02 -28.28 -16.61
C SER A 364 -13.67 -26.99 -17.13
N ALA A 365 -12.88 -26.10 -17.74
CA ALA A 365 -13.33 -24.83 -18.33
C ALA A 365 -14.42 -25.01 -19.38
N ARG A 366 -14.31 -26.06 -20.20
CA ARG A 366 -15.28 -26.38 -21.26
C ARG A 366 -16.61 -26.92 -20.76
N ARG A 367 -16.65 -27.53 -19.56
CA ARG A 367 -17.88 -28.15 -19.01
C ARG A 367 -18.69 -27.19 -18.14
N ASP A 368 -18.03 -26.16 -17.60
CA ASP A 368 -18.64 -25.13 -16.77
C ASP A 368 -18.03 -23.75 -17.12
N PRO A 369 -18.75 -22.88 -17.85
CA PRO A 369 -18.27 -21.56 -18.26
C PRO A 369 -17.79 -20.69 -17.09
N GLY A 370 -18.33 -20.88 -15.88
CA GLY A 370 -17.91 -20.16 -14.68
C GLY A 370 -16.47 -20.47 -14.23
N SER A 371 -15.89 -21.56 -14.72
CA SER A 371 -14.52 -21.95 -14.41
C SER A 371 -13.45 -21.27 -15.28
N CYS A 372 -13.80 -20.71 -16.46
CA CYS A 372 -12.91 -19.81 -17.21
C CYS A 372 -12.53 -18.57 -16.38
N MET A 373 -13.52 -18.01 -15.69
CA MET A 373 -13.33 -16.85 -14.80
C MET A 373 -12.46 -17.17 -13.59
N ARG A 374 -12.51 -18.43 -13.16
CA ARG A 374 -11.70 -19.00 -12.08
C ARG A 374 -10.24 -19.20 -12.51
N ILE A 375 -9.99 -19.55 -13.77
CA ILE A 375 -8.64 -19.66 -14.35
C ILE A 375 -7.99 -18.27 -14.45
N CYS A 376 -8.73 -17.27 -14.90
CA CYS A 376 -8.23 -15.89 -14.98
C CYS A 376 -7.93 -15.29 -13.59
N ALA A 377 -8.72 -15.60 -12.57
CA ALA A 377 -8.45 -15.20 -11.19
C ALA A 377 -7.14 -15.80 -10.62
N ASN A 378 -6.78 -17.01 -11.04
CA ASN A 378 -5.54 -17.68 -10.64
C ASN A 378 -4.29 -17.18 -11.37
N LEU A 379 -4.43 -16.67 -12.60
CA LEU A 379 -3.31 -16.19 -13.42
C LEU A 379 -2.93 -14.73 -13.14
N CYS A 380 -3.90 -13.88 -12.77
CA CYS A 380 -3.69 -12.44 -12.62
C CYS A 380 -3.36 -11.97 -11.17
N GLY A 381 -3.29 -12.88 -10.20
CA GLY A 381 -3.04 -12.56 -8.79
C GLY A 381 -4.23 -11.86 -8.08
N PRO A 382 -4.26 -11.84 -6.73
CA PRO A 382 -5.41 -11.36 -5.98
C PRO A 382 -5.34 -9.83 -5.84
N SER A 383 -5.82 -9.12 -6.86
CA SER A 383 -6.11 -7.69 -6.77
C SER A 383 -7.62 -7.47 -6.92
N PRO A 384 -8.34 -7.06 -5.87
CA PRO A 384 -9.75 -6.77 -6.04
C PRO A 384 -10.00 -5.56 -6.94
N GLY A 385 -10.78 -5.82 -7.99
CA GLY A 385 -10.77 -5.05 -9.23
C GLY A 385 -10.61 -5.97 -10.44
N ASN A 386 -10.08 -7.19 -10.25
CA ASN A 386 -10.04 -8.20 -11.30
C ASN A 386 -11.44 -8.70 -11.66
N ARG A 387 -12.07 -8.05 -12.65
CA ARG A 387 -13.30 -8.50 -13.33
C ARG A 387 -13.01 -9.39 -14.52
N CYS A 388 -12.02 -10.28 -14.40
CA CYS A 388 -11.96 -11.43 -15.31
C CYS A 388 -13.24 -12.29 -15.23
N ALA A 389 -14.08 -12.03 -14.23
CA ALA A 389 -15.41 -12.56 -14.07
C ALA A 389 -16.49 -12.01 -15.03
N ASN A 390 -16.15 -11.21 -16.04
CA ASN A 390 -17.10 -10.75 -17.06
C ASN A 390 -16.50 -10.82 -18.49
N PHE A 391 -15.38 -11.53 -18.68
CA PHE A 391 -14.68 -11.69 -19.96
C PHE A 391 -14.98 -13.04 -20.60
#